data_AF-A0A1Y3XKG0-F1
#
_entry.id   AF-A0A1Y3XKG0-F1
#
_cell.length_a   1.000
_cell.length_b   1.000
_cell.length_c   1.000
_cell.angle_alpha   90.00
_cell.angle_beta   90.00
_cell.angle_gamma   90.00
#
_symmetry.space_group_name_H-M   'P 1'
#
loop_
_entity.id
_entity.type
_entity.pdbx_description
1 polymer ?
#
loop_
_entity_poly.entity_id
_entity_poly.type
_entity_poly.pdbx_seq_one_letter_code
_entity_poly.pdbx_strand_id
1 'polypeptide(L)'
;MNNTLKLLYDRLYTALPMSEAEQEIETCHRQLIERLEKPERKLVLRIMDAQGLIAEERSVDSFLCGFKLAWELAYELNHFEMDRHPSPVEEAEMDA
;
A
#
# COMPACT_ATOMS: atom_id res chain seq x y z
N MET A 1 4.77 1.88 -22.56
CA MET A 1 4.84 2.19 -21.11
C MET A 1 4.11 1.17 -20.26
N ASN A 2 2.83 0.87 -20.50
CA ASN A 2 2.07 -0.10 -19.69
C ASN A 2 2.72 -1.50 -19.58
N ASN A 3 3.30 -2.02 -20.66
CA ASN A 3 3.97 -3.32 -20.64
C ASN A 3 5.23 -3.32 -19.74
N THR A 4 5.98 -2.22 -19.72
CA THR A 4 7.20 -2.10 -18.91
C THR A 4 6.88 -2.03 -17.42
N LEU A 5 5.85 -1.24 -17.04
CA LEU A 5 5.42 -1.12 -15.65
C LEU A 5 4.87 -2.44 -15.11
N LYS A 6 4.09 -3.17 -15.92
CA LYS A 6 3.60 -4.50 -15.56
C LYS A 6 4.75 -5.49 -15.34
N LEU A 7 5.74 -5.52 -16.24
CA LEU A 7 6.90 -6.39 -16.10
C LEU A 7 7.73 -6.08 -14.84
N LEU A 8 7.84 -4.81 -14.46
CA LEU A 8 8.51 -4.40 -13.23
C LEU A 8 7.72 -4.84 -12.00
N TYR A 9 6.41 -4.65 -12.00
CA TYR A 9 5.53 -5.12 -10.93
C TYR A 9 5.63 -6.65 -10.77
N ASP A 10 5.45 -7.40 -11.85
CA ASP A 10 5.47 -8.87 -11.83
C ASP A 10 6.83 -9.42 -11.35
N ARG A 11 7.93 -8.67 -11.57
CA ARG A 11 9.27 -9.05 -11.11
C ARG A 11 9.54 -8.71 -9.64
N LEU A 12 8.97 -7.62 -9.13
CA LEU A 12 9.24 -7.11 -7.77
C LEU A 12 8.20 -7.57 -6.76
N TYR A 13 6.98 -7.84 -7.19
CA TYR A 13 5.90 -8.29 -6.34
C TYR A 13 6.03 -9.80 -6.10
N THR A 14 6.18 -10.17 -4.83
CA THR A 14 5.98 -11.54 -4.37
C THR A 14 4.72 -11.56 -3.53
N ALA A 15 3.75 -12.39 -3.91
CA ALA A 15 2.52 -12.54 -3.14
C ALA A 15 2.85 -12.97 -1.72
N LEU A 16 2.19 -12.33 -0.74
CA LEU A 16 2.38 -12.69 0.66
C LEU A 16 1.79 -14.10 0.89
N PRO A 17 2.51 -15.04 1.52
CA PRO A 17 1.95 -16.34 1.83
C PRO A 17 0.84 -16.20 2.87
N MET A 18 -0.40 -16.52 2.48
CA MET A 18 -1.59 -16.46 3.35
C MET A 18 -2.16 -17.84 3.70
N SER A 19 -1.56 -18.92 3.20
CA SER A 19 -2.12 -20.27 3.31
C SER A 19 -2.37 -20.74 4.75
N GLU A 20 -1.52 -20.34 5.70
CA GLU A 20 -1.70 -20.69 7.12
C GLU A 20 -2.93 -20.00 7.71
N ALA A 21 -3.08 -18.69 7.46
CA ALA A 21 -4.24 -17.92 7.91
C ALA A 21 -5.54 -18.40 7.24
N GLU A 22 -5.50 -18.73 5.95
CA GLU A 22 -6.65 -19.32 5.23
C GLU A 22 -7.07 -20.65 5.87
N GLN A 23 -6.11 -21.53 6.17
CA GLN A 23 -6.38 -22.81 6.82
C GLN A 23 -6.90 -22.64 8.26
N GLU A 24 -6.39 -21.65 9.00
CA GLU A 24 -6.89 -21.30 10.33
C GLU A 24 -8.34 -20.83 10.27
N ILE A 25 -8.69 -19.95 9.31
CA ILE A 25 -10.06 -19.47 9.10
C ILE A 25 -11.01 -20.64 8.85
N GLU A 26 -10.65 -21.57 7.97
CA GLU A 26 -11.47 -22.75 7.68
C GLU A 26 -11.68 -23.63 8.92
N THR A 27 -10.60 -23.85 9.68
CA THR A 27 -10.62 -24.68 10.90
C THR A 27 -11.51 -24.04 11.96
N CYS A 28 -11.34 -22.73 12.21
CA CYS A 28 -12.14 -21.96 13.15
C CYS A 28 -13.62 -21.92 12.73
N HIS A 29 -13.91 -21.72 11.45
CA HIS A 29 -15.28 -21.72 10.94
C HIS A 29 -15.99 -23.05 11.20
N ARG A 30 -15.29 -24.18 11.01
CA ARG A 30 -15.85 -25.51 11.32
C ARG A 30 -16.17 -25.66 12.80
N GLN A 31 -15.25 -25.25 13.67
CA GLN A 31 -15.48 -25.29 15.13
C GLN A 31 -16.64 -24.40 15.56
N LEU A 32 -16.82 -23.23 14.94
CA LEU A 32 -17.95 -22.34 15.22
C LEU A 32 -19.29 -23.01 14.89
N ILE A 33 -19.36 -23.74 13.76
CA ILE A 33 -20.56 -24.50 13.37
C ILE A 33 -20.92 -25.56 14.42
N GLU A 34 -19.93 -26.23 15.00
CA GLU A 34 -20.13 -27.31 15.97
C GLU A 34 -20.51 -26.81 17.37
N ARG A 35 -20.02 -25.63 17.78
CA ARG A 35 -20.16 -25.13 19.15
C ARG A 35 -21.27 -24.11 19.37
N LEU A 36 -21.72 -23.42 18.32
CA LEU A 36 -22.64 -22.29 18.43
C LEU A 36 -23.89 -22.50 17.57
N GLU A 37 -25.03 -22.02 18.07
CA GLU A 37 -26.25 -21.97 17.28
C GLU A 37 -26.15 -20.90 16.17
N LYS A 38 -27.16 -20.88 15.30
CA LYS A 38 -27.19 -19.96 14.15
C LYS A 38 -27.14 -18.47 14.53
N PRO A 39 -27.82 -17.96 15.57
CA PRO A 39 -27.81 -16.53 15.86
C PRO A 39 -26.44 -16.04 16.36
N GLU A 40 -25.75 -16.81 17.20
CA GLU A 40 -24.42 -16.46 17.73
C GLU A 40 -23.37 -16.46 16.62
N ARG A 41 -23.40 -17.48 15.74
CA ARG A 41 -22.50 -17.52 14.57
C ARG A 41 -22.65 -16.30 13.68
N LYS A 42 -23.89 -15.84 13.48
CA LYS A 42 -24.14 -14.61 12.70
C LYS A 42 -23.53 -13.37 13.36
N LEU A 43 -23.54 -13.29 14.68
CA LEU A 43 -22.90 -12.18 15.40
C LEU A 43 -21.37 -12.22 15.25
N VAL A 44 -20.76 -13.40 15.41
CA VAL A 44 -19.30 -13.57 15.23
C VAL A 44 -18.87 -13.19 13.82
N LEU A 45 -19.57 -13.67 12.79
CA LEU A 45 -19.26 -13.32 11.40
C LEU A 45 -19.40 -11.81 11.14
N ARG A 46 -20.43 -11.16 11.69
CA ARG A 46 -20.58 -9.69 11.58
C ARG A 46 -19.45 -8.92 12.28
N ILE A 47 -18.93 -9.43 13.38
CA ILE A 47 -17.76 -8.83 14.06
C ILE A 47 -16.54 -8.95 13.16
N MET A 48 -16.30 -10.13 12.58
CA MET A 48 -15.18 -10.37 11.66
C MET A 48 -15.27 -9.48 10.41
N ASP A 49 -16.46 -9.38 9.80
CA ASP A 49 -16.69 -8.49 8.65
C ASP A 49 -16.38 -7.03 9.00
N ALA A 50 -16.85 -6.55 10.16
CA ALA A 50 -16.59 -5.18 10.61
C ALA A 50 -15.10 -4.94 10.92
N GLN A 51 -14.42 -5.92 11.54
CA GLN A 51 -12.98 -5.85 11.78
C GLN A 51 -12.18 -5.82 10.48
N GLY A 52 -12.56 -6.65 9.50
CA GLY A 52 -11.97 -6.67 8.17
C GLY A 52 -12.09 -5.32 7.47
N LEU A 53 -13.31 -4.75 7.46
CA LEU A 53 -13.54 -3.41 6.90
C LEU A 53 -12.69 -2.34 7.58
N ILE A 54 -12.62 -2.34 8.92
CA ILE A 54 -11.80 -1.36 9.65
C ILE A 54 -10.31 -1.51 9.31
N ALA A 55 -9.81 -2.74 9.20
CA ALA A 55 -8.42 -3.00 8.86
C ALA A 55 -8.08 -2.53 7.43
N GLU A 56 -8.97 -2.81 6.48
CA GLU A 56 -8.82 -2.40 5.08
C GLU A 56 -8.83 -0.87 4.94
N GLU A 57 -9.84 -0.20 5.50
CA GLU A 57 -9.96 1.26 5.47
C GLU A 57 -8.73 1.94 6.09
N ARG A 58 -8.25 1.45 7.25
CA ARG A 58 -7.02 1.97 7.88
C ARG A 58 -5.78 1.73 7.05
N SER A 59 -5.68 0.57 6.39
CA SER A 59 -4.55 0.26 5.52
C SER A 59 -4.51 1.18 4.31
N VAL A 60 -5.67 1.42 3.68
CA VAL A 60 -5.79 2.32 2.52
C VAL A 60 -5.49 3.76 2.92
N ASP A 61 -6.08 4.25 4.02
CA ASP A 61 -5.85 5.60 4.52
C ASP A 61 -4.37 5.85 4.84
N SER A 62 -3.74 4.92 5.57
CA SER A 62 -2.32 5.00 5.90
C SER A 62 -1.43 4.97 4.65
N PHE A 63 -1.74 4.10 3.69
CA PHE A 63 -1.01 4.03 2.43
C PHE A 63 -1.11 5.34 1.64
N LEU A 64 -2.31 5.90 1.49
CA LEU A 64 -2.53 7.15 0.76
C LEU A 64 -1.81 8.33 1.41
N CYS A 65 -1.84 8.41 2.74
CA CYS A 65 -1.10 9.42 3.50
C CYS A 65 0.41 9.29 3.28
N GLY A 66 0.96 8.08 3.43
CA GLY A 66 2.39 7.83 3.22
C GLY A 66 2.82 8.08 1.77
N PHE A 67 2.00 7.68 0.80
CA PHE A 67 2.25 7.92 -0.62
C PHE A 67 2.27 9.42 -0.95
N LYS A 68 1.27 10.17 -0.45
CA LYS A 68 1.21 11.62 -0.64
C LYS A 68 2.45 12.31 -0.08
N LEU A 69 2.87 11.95 1.13
CA LEU A 69 4.09 12.50 1.74
C LEU A 69 5.33 12.15 0.92
N ALA A 70 5.49 10.90 0.50
CA ALA A 70 6.63 10.49 -0.33
C ALA A 70 6.65 11.25 -1.67
N TRP A 71 5.49 11.50 -2.27
CA TRP A 71 5.35 12.28 -3.49
C TRP A 71 5.75 13.75 -3.29
N GLU A 72 5.28 14.39 -2.22
CA GLU A 72 5.66 15.77 -1.87
C GLU A 72 7.17 15.90 -1.64
N LEU A 73 7.77 14.97 -0.89
CA LEU A 73 9.22 14.93 -0.68
C LEU A 73 10.01 14.75 -1.99
N ALA A 74 9.55 13.87 -2.88
CA ALA A 74 10.18 13.67 -4.18
C ALA A 74 10.07 14.93 -5.06
N TYR A 75 8.92 15.62 -5.01
CA TYR A 75 8.74 16.89 -5.70
C TYR A 75 9.70 17.96 -5.18
N GLU A 76 9.77 18.14 -3.85
CA GLU A 76 10.68 19.09 -3.21
C GLU A 76 12.16 18.81 -3.55
N LEU A 77 12.59 17.55 -3.52
CA LEU A 77 13.96 17.17 -3.89
C LEU A 77 14.26 17.48 -5.36
N ASN A 78 13.35 17.15 -6.28
CA ASN A 78 13.53 17.48 -7.70
C ASN A 78 13.58 19.00 -7.94
N HIS A 79 12.79 19.80 -7.21
CA HIS A 79 12.82 21.26 -7.32
C HIS A 79 14.11 21.84 -6.75
N PHE A 80 14.60 21.30 -5.64
CA PHE A 80 15.87 21.70 -5.06
C PHE A 80 17.08 21.37 -5.96
N GLU A 81 17.01 20.30 -6.77
CA GLU A 81 18.00 20.00 -7.81
C GLU A 81 17.90 20.96 -9.00
N MET A 82 16.70 21.36 -9.40
CA MET A 82 16.48 22.33 -10.48
C MET A 82 16.91 23.76 -10.11
N ASP A 83 16.70 24.18 -8.86
CA ASP A 83 17.12 25.51 -8.36
C ASP A 83 18.64 25.61 -8.10
N ARG A 84 19.38 24.50 -8.20
CA ARG A 84 20.82 24.45 -7.90
C ARG A 84 21.76 24.77 -9.07
N HIS A 85 21.28 24.89 -10.31
CA HIS A 85 22.10 25.37 -11.44
C HIS A 85 21.25 26.08 -12.52
N PRO A 86 21.76 27.17 -13.14
CA PRO A 86 23.19 27.46 -13.35
C PRO A 86 23.77 28.50 -12.39
N SER A 87 25.00 28.22 -11.92
CA SER A 87 25.86 29.22 -11.31
C SER A 87 26.21 30.32 -12.31
N PRO A 88 26.40 31.60 -11.90
CA PRO A 88 26.63 32.73 -12.82
C PRO A 88 27.97 32.75 -13.57
N VAL A 89 28.76 31.68 -13.53
CA VAL A 89 30.16 31.70 -14.02
C VAL A 89 30.27 31.47 -15.53
N GLU A 90 29.23 30.96 -16.20
CA GLU A 90 29.28 30.70 -17.65
C GLU A 90 28.78 31.85 -18.55
N GLU A 91 28.22 32.94 -18.00
CA GLU A 91 27.75 34.08 -18.82
C GLU A 91 28.83 35.11 -19.16
N ALA A 92 30.05 34.99 -18.61
CA ALA A 92 31.10 35.99 -18.80
C ALA A 92 32.06 35.75 -19.99
N GLU A 93 31.97 34.62 -20.70
CA GLU A 93 32.87 34.30 -21.83
C GLU A 93 32.23 34.41 -23.22
N MET A 94 30.98 34.88 -23.33
CA MET A 94 30.27 34.95 -24.62
C MET A 94 30.13 36.35 -25.23
N ASP A 95 30.76 37.38 -24.65
CA ASP A 95 30.74 38.77 -25.15
C ASP A 95 32.16 39.39 -25.22
N ALA A 96 33.11 38.69 -25.87
CA ALA A 96 34.41 39.23 -26.28
C ALA A 96 34.61 39.17 -27.81
#